data_AF-A0A8T3ML11-F1
#
_entry.id   AF-A0A8T3ML11-F1
#
_cell.length_a   1.000
_cell.length_b   1.000
_cell.length_c   1.000
_cell.angle_alpha   90.00
_cell.angle_beta   90.00
_cell.angle_gamma   90.00
#
_symmetry.space_group_name_H-M   'P 1'
#
loop_
_entity.id
_entity.type
_entity.pdbx_description
1 polymer ?
#
loop_
_entity_poly.entity_id
_entity_poly.type
_entity_poly.pdbx_seq_one_letter_code
_entity_poly.pdbx_strand_id
1 'polypeptide(L)'
;MTQVGNVAGISQEEWATSVAAKVGPRTKIGAFEQVHVFWLAGMSCDGCSISVLGATAPSVESLMTGALPGVPIVFLHHTAVQLEAGDAYMEPMWRAWRGELGAPYVVVYEGSLADETLAGPGGHWSAIGEEGDGPVEGRRQIASAEWAKRLAPGAAATIAIGTCATWGGVPAAFGNVT
;
A
#
# COMPACT_ATOMS: atom_id res chain seq x y z
N MET A 1 9.37 22.36 -6.20
CA MET A 1 8.46 21.74 -5.22
C MET A 1 9.29 21.32 -4.05
N THR A 2 9.07 21.92 -2.88
CA THR A 2 9.68 21.51 -1.61
C THR A 2 9.24 20.07 -1.32
N GLN A 3 10.19 19.15 -1.18
CA GLN A 3 10.01 17.72 -0.82
C GLN A 3 9.46 17.58 0.61
N VAL A 4 8.29 18.13 0.91
CA VAL A 4 7.62 17.83 2.17
C VAL A 4 7.18 16.38 2.10
N GLY A 5 7.72 15.53 2.98
CA GLY A 5 7.41 14.10 3.04
C GLY A 5 8.44 13.16 2.41
N ASN A 6 9.43 13.61 1.64
CA ASN A 6 10.52 12.74 1.17
C ASN A 6 11.85 13.12 1.84
N VAL A 7 12.01 12.70 3.10
CA VAL A 7 13.22 13.00 3.91
C VAL A 7 14.44 12.25 3.38
N ALA A 8 14.24 11.07 2.77
CA ALA A 8 15.31 10.27 2.18
C ALA A 8 15.88 10.88 0.89
N GLY A 9 15.16 11.83 0.27
CA GLY A 9 15.55 12.45 -1.01
C GLY A 9 15.44 11.50 -2.22
N ILE A 10 14.86 10.31 -2.03
CA ILE A 10 14.70 9.26 -3.04
C ILE A 10 13.39 8.52 -2.77
N SER A 11 12.67 8.12 -3.82
CA SER A 11 11.50 7.26 -3.65
C SER A 11 11.85 5.82 -3.30
N GLN A 12 10.94 5.08 -2.67
CA GLN A 12 11.11 3.64 -2.44
C GLN A 12 11.24 2.85 -3.75
N GLU A 13 10.55 3.29 -4.82
CA GLU A 13 10.67 2.72 -6.17
C GLU A 13 12.09 2.93 -6.75
N GLU A 14 12.61 4.16 -6.65
CA GLU A 14 13.97 4.50 -7.08
C GLU A 14 15.03 3.77 -6.25
N TRP A 15 14.84 3.68 -4.93
CA TRP A 15 15.72 2.92 -4.04
C TRP A 15 15.78 1.45 -4.47
N ALA A 16 14.62 0.78 -4.58
CA ALA A 16 14.52 -0.62 -4.97
C ALA A 16 15.19 -0.88 -6.33
N THR A 17 14.93 -0.01 -7.31
CA THR A 17 15.55 -0.06 -8.64
C THR A 17 17.07 0.09 -8.56
N SER A 18 17.57 1.04 -7.78
CA SER A 18 19.00 1.30 -7.61
C SER A 18 19.75 0.15 -6.94
N VAL A 19 19.10 -0.53 -5.98
CA VAL A 19 19.66 -1.71 -5.31
C VAL A 19 19.67 -2.89 -6.28
N ALA A 20 18.55 -3.17 -6.94
CA ALA A 20 18.45 -4.28 -7.87
C ALA A 20 19.45 -4.19 -9.03
N ALA A 21 19.74 -2.99 -9.53
CA ALA A 21 20.74 -2.77 -10.57
C ALA A 21 22.17 -3.18 -10.15
N LYS A 22 22.47 -3.19 -8.84
CA LYS A 22 23.80 -3.55 -8.29
C LYS A 22 23.97 -5.04 -8.05
N VAL A 23 22.87 -5.81 -7.95
CA VAL A 23 22.89 -7.25 -7.60
C VAL A 23 23.28 -8.14 -8.79
N GLY A 24 23.42 -7.57 -10.00
CA GLY A 24 23.86 -8.28 -11.21
C GLY A 24 22.69 -8.69 -12.13
N PRO A 25 22.95 -9.45 -13.21
CA PRO A 25 21.92 -9.82 -14.18
C PRO A 25 20.81 -10.66 -13.53
N ARG A 26 19.58 -10.18 -13.59
CA ARG A 26 18.40 -10.88 -13.07
C ARG A 26 17.91 -11.91 -14.06
N THR A 27 17.72 -13.15 -13.58
CA THR A 27 16.96 -14.15 -14.34
C THR A 27 15.48 -13.86 -14.15
N LYS A 28 14.79 -13.43 -15.21
CA LYS A 28 13.35 -13.14 -15.18
C LYS A 28 12.57 -14.36 -15.67
N ILE A 29 11.60 -14.81 -14.89
CA ILE A 29 10.59 -15.76 -15.32
C ILE A 29 9.25 -15.02 -15.31
N GLY A 30 8.62 -14.87 -16.48
CA GLY A 30 7.32 -14.18 -16.64
C GLY A 30 7.38 -12.83 -17.36
N ALA A 31 6.21 -12.19 -17.49
CA ALA A 31 6.03 -11.01 -18.36
C ALA A 31 6.45 -9.68 -17.70
N PHE A 32 6.46 -9.59 -16.38
CA PHE A 32 6.58 -8.30 -15.66
C PHE A 32 7.96 -8.12 -15.04
N GLU A 33 8.54 -6.92 -15.18
CA GLU A 33 9.83 -6.57 -14.54
C GLU A 33 9.65 -6.23 -13.06
N GLN A 34 8.52 -5.58 -12.75
CA GLN A 34 8.16 -5.05 -11.45
C GLN A 34 6.64 -5.17 -11.26
N VAL A 35 6.22 -5.19 -10.00
CA VAL A 35 4.82 -5.11 -9.59
C VAL A 35 4.71 -4.16 -8.40
N HIS A 36 3.70 -3.30 -8.39
CA HIS A 36 3.41 -2.48 -7.21
C HIS A 36 2.54 -3.27 -6.25
N VAL A 37 2.82 -3.15 -4.96
CA VAL A 37 1.98 -3.71 -3.90
C VAL A 37 1.51 -2.56 -3.04
N PHE A 38 0.25 -2.15 -3.22
CA PHE A 38 -0.39 -1.17 -2.35
C PHE A 38 -0.92 -1.88 -1.13
N TRP A 39 -0.22 -1.73 -0.01
CA TRP A 39 -0.59 -2.29 1.28
C TRP A 39 -1.41 -1.26 2.06
N LEU A 40 -2.73 -1.48 2.08
CA LEU A 40 -3.69 -0.60 2.72
C LEU A 40 -4.04 -1.14 4.11
N ALA A 41 -4.07 -0.25 5.11
CA ALA A 41 -4.52 -0.57 6.46
C ALA A 41 -5.94 0.00 6.70
N GLY A 42 -6.87 -0.84 7.10
CA GLY A 42 -8.23 -0.48 7.54
C GLY A 42 -8.30 -0.41 9.06
N MET A 43 -9.24 -1.15 9.67
CA MET A 43 -9.29 -1.40 11.12
C MET A 43 -8.21 -2.43 11.50
N SER A 44 -6.96 -1.96 11.50
CA SER A 44 -5.74 -2.77 11.61
C SER A 44 -5.08 -2.66 12.98
N CYS A 45 -4.31 -3.70 13.34
CA CYS A 45 -3.33 -3.65 14.42
C CYS A 45 -1.87 -3.78 13.92
N ASP A 46 -1.69 -3.80 12.60
CA ASP A 46 -0.43 -3.97 11.86
C ASP A 46 0.30 -5.30 12.14
N GLY A 47 -0.38 -6.24 12.80
CA GLY A 47 0.15 -7.56 13.10
C GLY A 47 0.43 -8.42 11.87
N CYS A 48 -0.34 -8.24 10.78
CA CYS A 48 -0.05 -8.95 9.53
C CYS A 48 1.18 -8.34 8.85
N SER A 49 1.34 -7.02 8.91
CA SER A 49 2.57 -6.33 8.48
C SER A 49 3.78 -6.92 9.20
N ILE A 50 3.78 -6.93 10.54
CA ILE A 50 4.89 -7.46 11.34
C ILE A 50 5.14 -8.94 11.05
N SER A 51 4.09 -9.74 10.90
CA SER A 51 4.22 -11.16 10.56
C SER A 51 4.88 -11.37 9.20
N VAL A 52 4.55 -10.56 8.19
CA VAL A 52 5.14 -10.68 6.84
C VAL A 52 6.56 -10.15 6.80
N LEU A 53 6.85 -9.05 7.48
CA LEU A 53 8.23 -8.53 7.63
C LEU A 53 9.15 -9.52 8.34
N GLY A 54 8.61 -10.42 9.17
CA GLY A 54 9.37 -11.51 9.80
C GLY A 54 9.68 -12.71 8.89
N ALA A 55 9.25 -12.71 7.62
CA ALA A 55 9.50 -13.82 6.71
C ALA A 55 10.99 -13.95 6.35
N THR A 56 11.48 -15.20 6.30
CA THR A 56 12.90 -15.49 6.00
C THR A 56 13.11 -16.33 4.75
N ALA A 57 12.04 -16.88 4.16
CA ALA A 57 12.11 -17.82 3.03
C ALA A 57 10.92 -17.66 2.07
N PRO A 58 10.94 -16.68 1.15
CA PRO A 58 11.91 -15.58 1.04
C PRO A 58 11.63 -14.45 2.04
N SER A 59 12.60 -13.55 2.20
CA SER A 59 12.40 -12.30 2.96
C SER A 59 11.74 -11.21 2.10
N VAL A 60 11.10 -10.23 2.75
CA VAL A 60 10.47 -9.10 2.04
C VAL A 60 11.52 -8.27 1.29
N GLU A 61 12.70 -8.06 1.89
CA GLU A 61 13.80 -7.33 1.28
C GLU A 61 14.28 -8.04 0.01
N SER A 62 14.27 -9.38 -0.01
CA SER A 62 14.66 -10.16 -1.19
C SER A 62 13.72 -9.93 -2.39
N LEU A 63 12.43 -9.69 -2.11
CA LEU A 63 11.42 -9.34 -3.12
C LEU A 63 11.57 -7.89 -3.60
N MET A 64 11.91 -6.96 -2.70
CA MET A 64 12.06 -5.54 -3.03
C MET A 64 13.39 -5.22 -3.74
N THR A 65 14.44 -5.98 -3.45
CA THR A 65 15.81 -5.70 -3.96
C THR A 65 16.16 -6.54 -5.18
N GLY A 66 15.27 -7.42 -5.64
CA GLY A 66 15.52 -8.31 -6.78
C GLY A 66 16.56 -9.39 -6.50
N ALA A 67 16.89 -9.65 -5.22
CA ALA A 67 17.79 -10.73 -4.83
C ALA A 67 17.19 -12.12 -5.07
N LEU A 68 15.85 -12.23 -5.10
CA LEU A 68 15.16 -13.47 -5.46
C LEU A 68 15.09 -13.61 -7.00
N PRO A 69 15.72 -14.63 -7.60
CA PRO A 69 15.66 -14.84 -9.04
C PRO A 69 14.27 -15.36 -9.46
N GLY A 70 13.89 -15.10 -10.72
CA GLY A 70 12.69 -15.65 -11.32
C GLY A 70 11.40 -14.89 -11.00
N VAL A 71 11.45 -13.79 -10.24
CA VAL A 71 10.27 -13.00 -9.87
C VAL A 71 10.47 -11.51 -10.20
N PRO A 72 9.37 -10.75 -10.42
CA PRO A 72 9.44 -9.28 -10.54
C PRO A 72 9.92 -8.64 -9.25
N ILE A 73 10.51 -7.44 -9.34
CA ILE A 73 10.77 -6.61 -8.16
C ILE A 73 9.42 -6.16 -7.60
N VAL A 74 9.28 -6.23 -6.28
CA VAL A 74 8.12 -5.70 -5.58
C VAL A 74 8.39 -4.26 -5.15
N PHE A 75 7.64 -3.33 -5.73
CA PHE A 75 7.53 -1.97 -5.20
C PHE A 75 6.45 -1.96 -4.12
N LEU A 76 6.88 -2.21 -2.88
CA LEU A 76 6.00 -2.19 -1.72
C LEU A 76 5.65 -0.74 -1.38
N HIS A 77 4.35 -0.45 -1.26
CA HIS A 77 3.82 0.84 -0.79
C HIS A 77 3.10 0.59 0.52
N HIS A 78 3.74 0.91 1.64
CA HIS A 78 3.28 0.51 2.96
C HIS A 78 3.59 1.58 4.01
N THR A 79 2.56 2.04 4.73
CA THR A 79 2.64 3.16 5.69
C THR A 79 3.76 3.03 6.72
N ALA A 80 3.97 1.84 7.30
CA ALA A 80 4.99 1.61 8.32
C ALA A 80 6.45 1.57 7.81
N VAL A 81 6.69 1.29 6.52
CA VAL A 81 8.06 1.04 6.00
C VAL A 81 8.41 1.88 4.77
N GLN A 82 7.53 2.79 4.34
CA GLN A 82 7.80 3.68 3.22
C GLN A 82 8.92 4.68 3.54
N LEU A 83 9.78 4.98 2.56
CA LEU A 83 10.77 6.06 2.63
C LEU A 83 10.14 7.46 2.58
N GLU A 84 9.11 7.63 1.76
CA GLU A 84 8.33 8.86 1.62
C GLU A 84 7.03 8.83 2.44
N ALA A 85 6.50 10.02 2.71
CA ALA A 85 5.27 10.29 3.45
C ALA A 85 4.46 11.39 2.76
N GLY A 86 3.21 11.56 3.19
CA GLY A 86 2.31 12.59 2.65
C GLY A 86 2.05 12.42 1.15
N ASP A 87 1.98 13.53 0.43
CA ASP A 87 1.64 13.56 -1.01
C ASP A 87 2.57 12.66 -1.85
N ALA A 88 3.86 12.58 -1.49
CA ALA A 88 4.83 11.73 -2.19
C ALA A 88 4.53 10.22 -2.02
N TYR A 89 4.08 9.80 -0.83
CA TYR A 89 3.62 8.42 -0.60
C TYR A 89 2.28 8.14 -1.32
N MET A 90 1.40 9.14 -1.41
CA MET A 90 0.09 8.96 -2.02
C MET A 90 0.15 8.94 -3.56
N GLU A 91 1.13 9.60 -4.18
CA GLU A 91 1.21 9.77 -5.63
C GLU A 91 1.16 8.46 -6.44
N PRO A 92 1.88 7.38 -6.08
CA PRO A 92 1.74 6.09 -6.75
C PRO A 92 0.30 5.53 -6.72
N MET A 93 -0.42 5.69 -5.61
CA MET A 93 -1.83 5.26 -5.52
C MET A 93 -2.74 6.14 -6.41
N TRP A 94 -2.48 7.45 -6.48
CA TRP A 94 -3.19 8.34 -7.40
C TRP A 94 -2.95 7.98 -8.87
N ARG A 95 -1.70 7.69 -9.25
CA ARG A 95 -1.35 7.20 -10.59
C ARG A 95 -2.04 5.86 -10.89
N ALA A 96 -2.09 4.95 -9.93
CA ALA A 96 -2.79 3.67 -10.09
C ALA A 96 -4.29 3.85 -10.34
N TRP A 97 -4.94 4.71 -9.56
CA TRP A 97 -6.37 5.00 -9.72
C TRP A 97 -6.69 5.69 -11.05
N ARG A 98 -5.81 6.58 -11.53
CA ARG A 98 -5.94 7.24 -12.84
C ARG A 98 -5.58 6.34 -14.03
N GLY A 99 -5.04 5.14 -13.80
CA GLY A 99 -4.56 4.25 -14.86
C GLY A 99 -3.20 4.66 -15.46
N GLU A 100 -2.44 5.49 -14.75
CA GLU A 100 -1.18 6.11 -15.17
C GLU A 100 0.07 5.46 -14.51
N LEU A 101 -0.11 4.37 -13.76
CA LEU A 101 0.99 3.73 -13.04
C LEU A 101 2.06 3.15 -13.98
N GLY A 102 1.65 2.65 -15.15
CA GLY A 102 2.56 2.07 -16.15
C GLY A 102 3.09 0.67 -15.82
N ALA A 103 2.63 0.06 -14.73
CA ALA A 103 2.99 -1.28 -14.28
C ALA A 103 1.79 -1.97 -13.61
N PRO A 104 1.73 -3.32 -13.55
CA PRO A 104 0.69 -4.01 -12.79
C PRO A 104 0.82 -3.72 -11.29
N TYR A 105 -0.31 -3.76 -10.60
CA TYR A 105 -0.33 -3.64 -9.15
C TYR A 105 -1.27 -4.64 -8.51
N VAL A 106 -0.96 -4.98 -7.26
CA VAL A 106 -1.80 -5.77 -6.37
C VAL A 106 -2.20 -4.88 -5.20
N VAL A 107 -3.44 -5.01 -4.74
CA VAL A 107 -3.90 -4.40 -3.50
C VAL A 107 -3.83 -5.46 -2.40
N VAL A 108 -3.05 -5.20 -1.37
CA VAL A 108 -3.08 -5.98 -0.13
C VAL A 108 -3.86 -5.15 0.89
N TYR A 109 -4.92 -5.72 1.44
CA TYR A 109 -5.75 -5.06 2.44
C TYR A 109 -5.57 -5.75 3.80
N GLU A 110 -5.08 -5.01 4.79
CA GLU A 110 -4.89 -5.43 6.16
C GLU A 110 -5.90 -4.72 7.07
N GLY A 111 -6.50 -5.47 8.01
CA GLY A 111 -7.56 -4.93 8.87
C GLY A 111 -8.93 -4.94 8.21
N SER A 112 -9.98 -4.73 8.99
CA SER A 112 -11.37 -4.82 8.51
C SER A 112 -11.79 -3.54 7.77
N LEU A 113 -12.67 -3.68 6.78
CA LEU A 113 -13.38 -2.55 6.18
C LEU A 113 -14.51 -2.12 7.13
N ALA A 114 -14.48 -0.86 7.57
CA ALA A 114 -15.56 -0.30 8.38
C ALA A 114 -16.76 0.11 7.51
N ASP A 115 -17.96 0.15 8.10
CA ASP A 115 -19.15 0.70 7.46
C ASP A 115 -19.13 2.23 7.59
N GLU A 116 -18.52 2.88 6.60
CA GLU A 116 -18.41 4.34 6.57
C GLU A 116 -19.77 5.05 6.50
N THR A 117 -20.89 4.35 6.24
CA THR A 117 -22.23 4.95 6.32
C THR A 117 -22.63 5.31 7.75
N LEU A 118 -21.99 4.68 8.75
CA LEU A 118 -22.21 4.92 10.17
C LEU A 118 -21.35 6.07 10.74
N ALA A 119 -20.32 6.50 10.01
CA ALA A 119 -19.38 7.53 10.46
C ALA A 119 -19.97 8.97 10.45
N GLY A 120 -21.13 9.14 9.82
CA GLY A 120 -21.79 10.44 9.68
C GLY A 120 -21.14 11.34 8.60
N PRO A 121 -21.74 12.52 8.33
CA PRO A 121 -21.28 13.40 7.25
C PRO A 121 -19.83 13.86 7.47
N GLY A 122 -18.94 13.53 6.52
CA GLY A 122 -17.52 13.89 6.57
C GLY A 122 -16.67 13.07 7.56
N GLY A 123 -17.28 12.11 8.25
CA GLY A 123 -16.58 11.18 9.13
C GLY A 123 -15.92 10.02 8.38
N HIS A 124 -15.04 9.31 9.08
CA HIS A 124 -14.44 8.04 8.66
C HIS A 124 -13.97 7.29 9.91
N TRP A 125 -13.85 5.96 9.82
CA TRP A 125 -13.30 5.14 10.91
C TRP A 125 -11.80 4.88 10.78
N SER A 126 -11.32 4.75 9.54
CA SER A 126 -9.90 4.60 9.22
C SER A 126 -9.62 5.28 7.89
N ALA A 127 -8.54 6.07 7.81
CA ALA A 127 -8.19 6.85 6.63
C ALA A 127 -6.73 6.68 6.22
N ILE A 128 -6.49 6.77 4.92
CA ILE A 128 -5.15 6.77 4.30
C ILE A 128 -5.06 8.00 3.41
N GLY A 129 -4.24 8.96 3.84
CA GLY A 129 -4.02 10.20 3.10
C GLY A 129 -5.23 11.11 2.99
N GLU A 130 -5.06 12.14 2.17
CA GLU A 130 -5.99 13.27 2.07
C GLU A 130 -6.18 13.67 0.60
N GLU A 131 -7.35 14.21 0.29
CA GLU A 131 -7.76 14.69 -1.04
C GLU A 131 -8.14 16.17 -0.97
N GLY A 132 -7.58 16.97 -1.86
CA GLY A 132 -7.91 18.39 -1.99
C GLY A 132 -6.71 19.22 -2.40
N ASP A 133 -6.98 20.30 -3.14
CA ASP A 133 -5.96 21.29 -3.50
C ASP A 133 -5.75 22.29 -2.36
N GLY A 134 -4.50 22.75 -2.20
CA GLY A 134 -4.17 23.80 -1.23
C GLY A 134 -3.71 23.29 0.15
N PRO A 135 -3.79 24.15 1.19
CA PRO A 135 -3.32 23.84 2.55
C PRO A 135 -4.01 22.62 3.16
N VAL A 136 -3.29 21.91 4.05
CA VAL A 136 -3.73 20.67 4.71
C VAL A 136 -5.07 20.86 5.44
N GLU A 137 -5.27 22.03 6.05
CA GLU A 137 -6.45 22.34 6.87
C GLU A 137 -7.79 22.30 6.11
N GLY A 138 -7.75 22.29 4.78
CA GLY A 138 -8.94 22.18 3.92
C GLY A 138 -9.11 20.83 3.22
N ARG A 139 -8.18 19.89 3.41
CA ARG A 139 -8.19 18.61 2.69
C ARG A 139 -9.11 17.62 3.37
N ARG A 140 -9.78 16.79 2.57
CA ARG A 140 -10.66 15.73 3.03
C ARG A 140 -9.84 14.46 3.28
N GLN A 141 -9.98 13.87 4.47
CA GLN A 141 -9.39 12.55 4.72
C GLN A 141 -10.09 11.48 3.87
N ILE A 142 -9.30 10.58 3.29
CA ILE A 142 -9.81 9.54 2.40
C ILE A 142 -9.91 8.25 3.21
N ALA A 143 -11.14 7.74 3.37
CA ALA A 143 -11.35 6.48 4.07
C ALA A 143 -10.54 5.35 3.42
N SER A 144 -9.97 4.45 4.22
CA SER A 144 -9.25 3.29 3.72
C SER A 144 -10.14 2.41 2.83
N ALA A 145 -11.43 2.30 3.18
CA ALA A 145 -12.44 1.63 2.37
C ALA A 145 -12.66 2.30 1.00
N GLU A 146 -12.48 3.62 0.92
CA GLU A 146 -12.56 4.35 -0.34
C GLU A 146 -11.38 4.00 -1.25
N TRP A 147 -10.16 3.87 -0.71
CA TRP A 147 -9.01 3.39 -1.47
C TRP A 147 -9.18 1.96 -1.99
N ALA A 148 -9.72 1.05 -1.16
CA ALA A 148 -10.05 -0.29 -1.60
C ALA A 148 -11.02 -0.25 -2.79
N LYS A 149 -12.08 0.57 -2.71
CA LYS A 149 -13.05 0.75 -3.79
C LYS A 149 -12.45 1.38 -5.06
N ARG A 150 -11.53 2.34 -4.90
CA ARG A 150 -10.84 3.02 -6.02
C ARG A 150 -9.87 2.10 -6.74
N LEU A 151 -9.09 1.30 -6.01
CA LEU A 151 -7.97 0.54 -6.57
C LEU A 151 -8.33 -0.90 -6.94
N ALA A 152 -9.24 -1.57 -6.22
CA ALA A 152 -9.56 -2.97 -6.50
C ALA A 152 -10.00 -3.24 -7.95
N PRO A 153 -10.81 -2.39 -8.62
CA PRO A 153 -11.23 -2.64 -10.01
C PRO A 153 -10.08 -2.63 -11.04
N GLY A 154 -8.99 -1.91 -10.78
CA GLY A 154 -7.84 -1.84 -11.68
C GLY A 154 -6.67 -2.75 -11.28
N ALA A 155 -6.75 -3.39 -10.11
CA ALA A 155 -5.70 -4.26 -9.60
C ALA A 155 -5.63 -5.57 -10.38
N ALA A 156 -4.42 -6.10 -10.58
CA ALA A 156 -4.22 -7.44 -11.12
C ALA A 156 -4.73 -8.53 -10.15
N ALA A 157 -4.68 -8.25 -8.85
CA ALA A 157 -5.27 -9.06 -7.80
C ALA A 157 -5.54 -8.21 -6.54
N THR A 158 -6.43 -8.69 -5.70
CA THR A 158 -6.63 -8.16 -4.34
C THR A 158 -6.42 -9.29 -3.34
N ILE A 159 -5.65 -9.02 -2.28
CA ILE A 159 -5.30 -9.96 -1.22
C ILE A 159 -5.84 -9.39 0.09
N ALA A 160 -6.85 -10.03 0.67
CA ALA A 160 -7.23 -9.77 2.05
C ALA A 160 -6.28 -10.54 2.97
N ILE A 161 -5.45 -9.83 3.74
CA ILE A 161 -4.46 -10.45 4.63
C ILE A 161 -4.90 -10.41 6.08
N GLY A 162 -4.93 -11.59 6.71
CA GLY A 162 -5.37 -11.78 8.09
C GLY A 162 -6.90 -11.90 8.26
N THR A 163 -7.31 -12.39 9.42
CA THR A 163 -8.72 -12.66 9.74
C THR A 163 -9.58 -11.40 9.72
N CYS A 164 -9.03 -10.25 10.11
CA CYS A 164 -9.74 -8.97 10.09
C CYS A 164 -10.17 -8.59 8.66
N ALA A 165 -9.24 -8.61 7.70
CA ALA A 165 -9.54 -8.28 6.31
C ALA A 165 -10.40 -9.35 5.62
N THR A 166 -10.20 -10.63 5.95
CA THR A 166 -10.88 -11.74 5.27
C THR A 166 -12.31 -11.96 5.77
N TRP A 167 -12.53 -11.83 7.08
CA TRP A 167 -13.77 -12.24 7.75
C TRP A 167 -14.30 -11.21 8.76
N GLY A 168 -13.73 -10.01 8.79
CA GLY A 168 -14.08 -8.96 9.75
C GLY A 168 -13.36 -9.08 11.10
N GLY A 169 -13.04 -10.29 11.57
CA GLY A 169 -12.21 -10.52 12.75
C GLY A 169 -12.69 -9.82 14.02
N VAL A 170 -11.74 -9.43 14.89
CA VAL A 170 -12.05 -8.74 16.16
C VAL A 170 -12.75 -7.40 15.94
N PRO A 171 -12.36 -6.55 14.97
CA PRO A 171 -13.09 -5.29 14.73
C PRO A 171 -14.58 -5.49 14.39
N ALA A 172 -14.94 -6.58 13.71
CA ALA A 172 -16.33 -6.91 13.37
C ALA A 172 -17.05 -7.75 14.44
N ALA A 173 -16.44 -7.99 15.61
CA ALA A 173 -17.07 -8.76 16.67
C ALA A 173 -18.33 -8.06 17.22
N PHE A 174 -19.18 -8.83 17.91
CA PHE A 174 -20.43 -8.29 18.48
C PHE A 174 -20.16 -7.09 19.40
N GLY A 175 -20.96 -6.02 19.24
CA GLY A 175 -20.84 -4.79 20.01
C GLY A 175 -19.94 -3.73 19.40
N ASN A 176 -19.33 -3.98 18.23
CA ASN A 176 -18.64 -2.95 17.47
C ASN A 176 -19.64 -1.87 16.99
N VAL A 177 -19.13 -0.67 16.73
CA VAL A 177 -19.93 0.51 16.34
C VAL A 177 -19.43 1.11 15.02
N THR A 178 -18.66 0.35 14.25
CA THR A 178 -17.86 0.81 13.11
C THR A 178 -18.21 0.10 11.83
#